data_AF-A0AAV0QIH8-F1
#
_entry.id   AF-A0AAV0QIH8-F1
#
_cell.length_a   1.000
_cell.length_b   1.000
_cell.length_c   1.000
_cell.angle_alpha   90.00
_cell.angle_beta   90.00
_cell.angle_gamma   90.00
#
_symmetry.space_group_name_H-M   'P 1'
#
loop_
_entity.id
_entity.type
_entity.pdbx_description
1 polymer ?
#
loop_
_entity_poly.entity_id
_entity_poly.type
_entity_poly.pdbx_seq_one_letter_code
_entity_poly.pdbx_strand_id
1 'polypeptide(L)'
;MEIIKMAIAGQNGAYIHVDEVIEVAKLLGLSSPYDISAVEEAIAREAAVADDLQLAFDLCLVLSRKGHGPVWDLCATIARGPALENMDISSRKQLIGFALSHCDEESIMELLHAWKDLDMQGQCEALLNSSDSFGVSDSLNRRLPFFGSPDTVNHLRGFSEATEDMSSGDREAHLRNTTNTLLSVAKHGLAEEGAELESFLKDNGRLFSFASSQLPWLLELSCKAEYSKNSSSGFAPGKQFVSIRTQALVTVLSWLARNGFSPNDSIIASVAKSVIEPPVTEEEDVMGCSFLLNLVDAFSGVEVIEEQLRLRENYNEIHSIMNVGMTYSALHSFGVECKDPAQRRELLLTKFKEKHAPLSSGD
;
A
#
# COMPACT_ATOMS: atom_id res chain seq x y z
N MET A 1 42.35 -4.54 -1.57
CA MET A 1 41.00 -4.82 -1.02
C MET A 1 41.04 -5.78 0.16
N GLU A 2 41.61 -6.99 0.05
CA GLU A 2 41.62 -7.97 1.17
C GLU A 2 42.30 -7.48 2.46
N ILE A 3 43.38 -6.69 2.36
CA ILE A 3 44.03 -6.06 3.53
C ILE A 3 43.07 -5.16 4.29
N ILE A 4 42.21 -4.42 3.57
CA ILE A 4 41.24 -3.50 4.18
C ILE A 4 40.12 -4.28 4.85
N LYS A 5 39.60 -5.34 4.19
CA LYS A 5 38.60 -6.23 4.81
C LYS A 5 39.12 -6.84 6.11
N MET A 6 40.37 -7.32 6.11
CA MET A 6 41.01 -7.85 7.32
C MET A 6 41.22 -6.78 8.40
N ALA A 7 41.53 -5.54 8.02
CA ALA A 7 41.70 -4.45 8.97
C ALA A 7 40.36 -4.06 9.63
N ILE A 8 39.30 -3.98 8.84
CA ILE A 8 37.94 -3.66 9.30
C ILE A 8 37.41 -4.77 10.23
N ALA A 9 37.53 -6.04 9.84
CA ALA A 9 37.05 -7.18 10.65
C ALA A 9 37.96 -7.52 11.84
N GLY A 10 39.25 -7.17 11.78
CA GLY A 10 40.25 -7.52 12.79
C GLY A 10 40.28 -6.57 14.00
N GLN A 11 39.72 -5.36 13.88
CA GLN A 11 39.60 -4.40 14.98
C GLN A 11 38.16 -3.98 15.17
N ASN A 12 37.56 -4.38 16.30
CA ASN A 12 36.21 -3.95 16.67
C ASN A 12 36.11 -2.42 16.66
N GLY A 13 35.16 -1.89 15.90
CA GLY A 13 34.91 -0.46 15.77
C GLY A 13 35.72 0.25 14.68
N ALA A 14 36.61 -0.42 13.96
CA ALA A 14 37.32 0.19 12.82
C ALA A 14 36.37 0.64 11.70
N TYR A 15 35.22 -0.04 11.54
CA TYR A 15 34.18 0.32 10.57
C TYR A 15 33.53 1.69 10.85
N ILE A 16 33.62 2.21 12.08
CA ILE A 16 33.03 3.51 12.47
C ILE A 16 33.83 4.67 11.84
N HIS A 17 35.14 4.48 11.66
CA HIS A 17 36.06 5.51 11.15
C HIS A 17 36.12 5.48 9.60
N VAL A 18 34.97 5.67 8.96
CA VAL A 18 34.80 5.54 7.49
C VAL A 18 35.84 6.35 6.71
N ASP A 19 36.04 7.63 7.07
CA ASP A 19 36.96 8.53 6.37
C ASP A 19 38.43 8.08 6.49
N GLU A 20 38.83 7.59 7.66
CA GLU A 20 40.19 7.10 7.90
C GLU A 20 40.46 5.81 7.12
N VAL A 21 39.49 4.90 7.08
CA VAL A 21 39.59 3.66 6.29
C VAL A 21 39.67 3.97 4.79
N ILE A 22 38.93 4.96 4.31
CA ILE A 22 39.01 5.44 2.92
C ILE A 22 40.37 6.08 2.64
N GLU A 23 40.93 6.85 3.58
CA GLU A 23 42.26 7.44 3.43
C GLU A 23 43.35 6.36 3.36
N VAL A 24 43.30 5.36 4.24
CA VAL A 24 44.19 4.19 4.19
C VAL A 24 44.03 3.44 2.87
N ALA A 25 42.80 3.28 2.36
CA ALA A 25 42.56 2.66 1.06
C ALA A 25 43.23 3.41 -0.08
N LYS A 26 43.11 4.74 -0.10
CA LYS A 26 43.76 5.61 -1.08
C LYS A 26 45.29 5.47 -1.02
N LEU A 27 45.87 5.42 0.18
CA LEU A 27 47.31 5.20 0.38
C LEU A 27 47.77 3.83 -0.13
N LEU A 28 46.91 2.81 -0.06
CA LEU A 28 47.14 1.48 -0.62
C LEU A 28 46.91 1.39 -2.14
N GLY A 29 46.61 2.51 -2.81
CA GLY A 29 46.43 2.59 -4.26
C GLY A 29 44.99 2.42 -4.74
N LEU A 30 44.02 2.25 -3.84
CA LEU A 30 42.59 2.18 -4.15
C LEU A 30 42.00 3.59 -4.20
N SER A 31 42.27 4.29 -5.28
CA SER A 31 41.87 5.70 -5.47
C SER A 31 40.73 5.89 -6.49
N SER A 32 40.33 4.83 -7.19
CA SER A 32 39.24 4.93 -8.16
C SER A 32 37.88 5.04 -7.44
N PRO A 33 36.87 5.68 -8.06
CA PRO A 33 35.54 5.80 -7.45
C PRO A 33 34.85 4.44 -7.25
N TYR A 34 35.19 3.45 -8.09
CA TYR A 34 34.74 2.07 -7.93
C TYR A 34 35.37 1.41 -6.70
N ASP A 35 36.68 1.59 -6.52
CA ASP A 35 37.37 1.01 -5.36
C ASP A 35 36.90 1.64 -4.04
N ILE A 36 36.63 2.95 -4.04
CA ILE A 36 36.08 3.64 -2.86
C ILE A 36 34.68 3.09 -2.54
N SER A 37 33.82 2.90 -3.55
CA SER A 37 32.50 2.27 -3.36
C SER A 37 32.61 0.84 -2.83
N ALA A 38 33.61 0.07 -3.28
CA ALA A 38 33.87 -1.27 -2.78
C ALA A 38 34.40 -1.28 -1.31
N VAL A 39 35.15 -0.26 -0.91
CA VAL A 39 35.58 -0.08 0.48
C VAL A 39 34.40 0.31 1.37
N GLU A 40 33.57 1.26 0.93
CA GLU A 40 32.32 1.62 1.61
C GLU A 40 31.37 0.43 1.75
N GLU A 41 31.26 -0.44 0.72
CA GLU A 41 30.49 -1.68 0.79
C GLU A 41 31.04 -2.62 1.88
N ALA A 42 32.36 -2.81 1.94
CA ALA A 42 32.98 -3.67 2.95
C ALA A 42 32.75 -3.13 4.37
N ILE A 43 32.81 -1.81 4.55
CA ILE A 43 32.48 -1.15 5.82
C ILE A 43 31.00 -1.36 6.17
N ALA A 44 30.09 -1.17 5.22
CA ALA A 44 28.65 -1.36 5.44
C ALA A 44 28.30 -2.80 5.82
N ARG A 45 28.96 -3.79 5.21
CA ARG A 45 28.80 -5.21 5.57
C ARG A 45 29.31 -5.51 6.97
N GLU A 46 30.45 -4.94 7.38
CA GLU A 46 30.94 -5.12 8.75
C GLU A 46 30.03 -4.43 9.78
N ALA A 47 29.57 -3.22 9.49
CA ALA A 47 28.62 -2.50 10.35
C ALA A 47 27.34 -3.34 10.58
N ALA A 48 26.82 -3.98 9.53
CA ALA A 48 25.68 -4.88 9.65
C ALA A 48 25.98 -6.15 10.48
N VAL A 49 27.19 -6.71 10.40
CA VAL A 49 27.62 -7.84 11.24
C VAL A 49 27.77 -7.45 12.71
N ALA A 50 28.20 -6.20 12.96
CA ALA A 50 28.33 -5.63 14.29
C ALA A 50 27.01 -5.09 14.88
N ASP A 51 25.88 -5.31 14.19
CA ASP A 51 24.54 -4.84 14.53
C ASP A 51 24.39 -3.29 14.57
N ASP A 52 25.33 -2.57 13.95
CA ASP A 52 25.23 -1.13 13.70
C ASP A 52 24.46 -0.89 12.39
N LEU A 53 23.16 -1.17 12.45
CA LEU A 53 22.25 -1.06 11.32
C LEU A 53 22.09 0.39 10.83
N GLN A 54 22.33 1.39 11.70
CA GLN A 54 22.20 2.81 11.35
C GLN A 54 23.32 3.24 10.41
N LEU A 55 24.57 2.92 10.75
CA LEU A 55 25.71 3.21 9.87
C LEU A 55 25.63 2.40 8.57
N ALA A 56 25.23 1.12 8.65
CA ALA A 56 25.03 0.29 7.47
C ALA A 56 23.97 0.90 6.53
N PHE A 57 22.87 1.42 7.07
CA PHE A 57 21.82 2.09 6.32
C PHE A 57 22.32 3.37 5.63
N ASP A 58 23.02 4.23 6.34
CA ASP A 58 23.54 5.50 5.80
C ASP A 58 24.52 5.24 4.65
N LEU A 59 25.40 4.25 4.80
CA LEU A 59 26.34 3.82 3.74
C LEU A 59 25.60 3.20 2.56
N CYS A 60 24.59 2.36 2.77
CA CYS A 60 23.75 1.81 1.71
C CYS A 60 23.01 2.90 0.91
N LEU A 61 22.54 3.96 1.56
CA LEU A 61 21.93 5.10 0.86
C LEU A 61 22.93 5.81 -0.03
N VAL A 62 24.15 6.06 0.45
CA VAL A 62 25.22 6.66 -0.36
C VAL A 62 25.58 5.77 -1.54
N LEU A 63 25.77 4.46 -1.32
CA LEU A 63 26.12 3.50 -2.36
C LEU A 63 25.02 3.34 -3.42
N SER A 64 23.75 3.34 -2.99
CA SER A 64 22.61 3.28 -3.92
C SER A 64 22.56 4.48 -4.86
N ARG A 65 22.86 5.69 -4.36
CA ARG A 65 22.94 6.92 -5.16
C ARG A 65 24.13 6.91 -6.12
N LYS A 66 25.23 6.24 -5.75
CA LYS A 66 26.40 6.03 -6.61
C LYS A 66 26.19 4.94 -7.67
N GLY A 67 25.13 4.14 -7.55
CA GLY A 67 24.84 3.06 -8.50
C GLY A 67 25.71 1.81 -8.30
N HIS A 68 26.23 1.57 -7.09
CA HIS A 68 27.10 0.42 -6.82
C HIS A 68 26.28 -0.87 -6.66
N GLY A 69 25.98 -1.53 -7.78
CA GLY A 69 25.11 -2.72 -7.83
C GLY A 69 25.39 -3.85 -6.82
N PRO A 70 26.65 -4.23 -6.50
CA PRO A 70 26.96 -5.37 -5.63
C PRO A 70 26.39 -5.31 -4.20
N VAL A 71 25.99 -4.13 -3.71
CA VAL A 71 25.41 -3.96 -2.36
C VAL A 71 23.90 -4.23 -2.29
N TRP A 72 23.28 -4.65 -3.39
CA TRP A 72 21.82 -4.81 -3.49
C TRP A 72 21.23 -5.73 -2.41
N ASP A 73 21.95 -6.79 -2.04
CA ASP A 73 21.55 -7.79 -1.04
C ASP A 73 21.51 -7.20 0.37
N LEU A 74 22.51 -6.38 0.70
CA LEU A 74 22.57 -5.65 1.95
C LEU A 74 21.48 -4.57 2.02
N CYS A 75 21.28 -3.83 0.93
CA CYS A 75 20.17 -2.86 0.80
C CYS A 75 18.81 -3.53 1.01
N ALA A 76 18.58 -4.69 0.40
CA ALA A 76 17.36 -5.46 0.57
C ALA A 76 17.18 -5.96 2.01
N THR A 77 18.25 -6.38 2.66
CA THR A 77 18.21 -6.92 4.03
C THR A 77 17.91 -5.81 5.04
N ILE A 78 18.63 -4.69 4.95
CA ILE A 78 18.42 -3.52 5.81
C ILE A 78 17.02 -2.95 5.61
N ALA A 79 16.57 -2.81 4.36
CA ALA A 79 15.26 -2.26 4.07
C ALA A 79 14.09 -3.18 4.48
N ARG A 80 14.30 -4.51 4.56
CA ARG A 80 13.33 -5.48 5.11
C ARG A 80 13.42 -5.65 6.63
N GLY A 81 14.53 -5.21 7.23
CA GLY A 81 14.83 -5.36 8.65
C GLY A 81 13.93 -4.54 9.58
N PRO A 82 14.22 -4.60 10.90
CA PRO A 82 13.50 -3.80 11.89
C PRO A 82 13.65 -2.31 11.56
N ALA A 83 12.62 -1.53 11.86
CA ALA A 83 12.68 -0.11 11.56
C ALA A 83 13.59 0.61 12.57
N LEU A 84 14.62 1.26 12.04
CA LEU A 84 15.56 2.07 12.80
C LEU A 84 14.98 3.46 13.09
N GLU A 85 15.46 4.12 14.14
CA GLU A 85 14.96 5.43 14.59
C GLU A 85 14.92 6.49 13.47
N ASN A 86 15.92 6.52 12.58
CA ASN A 86 16.04 7.50 11.50
C ASN A 86 15.57 7.01 10.12
N MET A 87 15.05 5.78 10.04
CA MET A 87 14.70 5.18 8.77
C MET A 87 13.26 5.52 8.38
N ASP A 88 13.10 6.46 7.45
CA ASP A 88 11.82 6.82 6.86
C ASP A 88 11.37 5.81 5.79
N ILE A 89 10.06 5.70 5.57
CA ILE A 89 9.50 4.79 4.57
C ILE A 89 10.02 5.12 3.16
N SER A 90 10.22 6.40 2.82
CA SER A 90 10.75 6.79 1.51
C SER A 90 12.16 6.26 1.27
N SER A 91 13.06 6.36 2.24
CA SER A 91 14.41 5.82 2.11
C SER A 91 14.41 4.28 2.02
N ARG A 92 13.55 3.58 2.77
CA ARG A 92 13.40 2.12 2.62
C ARG A 92 12.91 1.74 1.23
N LYS A 93 11.91 2.46 0.70
CA LYS A 93 11.43 2.28 -0.68
C LYS A 93 12.54 2.54 -1.70
N GLN A 94 13.40 3.54 -1.47
CA GLN A 94 14.54 3.82 -2.31
C GLN A 94 15.53 2.64 -2.32
N LEU A 95 15.85 2.06 -1.15
CA LEU A 95 16.75 0.92 -1.04
C LEU A 95 16.19 -0.35 -1.69
N ILE A 96 14.92 -0.66 -1.49
CA ILE A 96 14.29 -1.81 -2.19
C ILE A 96 14.17 -1.54 -3.69
N GLY A 97 13.84 -0.31 -4.10
CA GLY A 97 13.82 0.07 -5.52
C GLY A 97 15.19 -0.07 -6.19
N PHE A 98 16.26 0.30 -5.49
CA PHE A 98 17.62 0.04 -5.94
C PHE A 98 17.92 -1.46 -6.02
N ALA A 99 17.55 -2.23 -5.00
CA ALA A 99 17.75 -3.68 -4.99
C ALA A 99 17.04 -4.36 -6.16
N LEU A 100 15.79 -3.99 -6.45
CA LEU A 100 15.01 -4.51 -7.59
C LEU A 100 15.66 -4.23 -8.96
N SER A 101 16.48 -3.19 -9.08
CA SER A 101 17.19 -2.88 -10.32
C SER A 101 18.47 -3.71 -10.53
N HIS A 102 18.97 -4.38 -9.49
CA HIS A 102 20.24 -5.11 -9.50
C HIS A 102 20.14 -6.55 -8.98
N CYS A 103 18.97 -7.00 -8.55
CA CYS A 103 18.77 -8.33 -7.98
C CYS A 103 18.78 -9.43 -9.05
N ASP A 104 18.98 -10.66 -8.58
CA ASP A 104 18.78 -11.87 -9.36
C ASP A 104 17.28 -12.17 -9.56
N GLU A 105 16.99 -13.07 -10.50
CA GLU A 105 15.62 -13.44 -10.89
C GLU A 105 14.83 -14.09 -9.74
N GLU A 106 15.50 -14.82 -8.85
CA GLU A 106 14.86 -15.54 -7.73
C GLU A 106 14.39 -14.55 -6.65
N SER A 107 15.17 -13.49 -6.41
CA SER A 107 14.87 -12.47 -5.40
C SER A 107 13.80 -11.45 -5.80
N ILE A 108 13.47 -11.30 -7.10
CA ILE A 108 12.54 -10.27 -7.59
C ILE A 108 11.18 -10.35 -6.87
N MET A 109 10.63 -11.55 -6.74
CA MET A 109 9.29 -11.73 -6.16
C MET A 109 9.25 -11.30 -4.69
N GLU A 110 10.24 -11.72 -3.90
CA GLU A 110 10.33 -11.35 -2.48
C GLU A 110 10.51 -9.85 -2.29
N LEU A 111 11.36 -9.22 -3.11
CA LEU A 111 11.62 -7.79 -3.06
C LEU A 111 10.38 -6.98 -3.48
N LEU A 112 9.62 -7.43 -4.48
CA LEU A 112 8.36 -6.80 -4.87
C LEU A 112 7.31 -6.89 -3.76
N HIS A 113 7.22 -8.04 -3.09
CA HIS A 113 6.33 -8.18 -1.94
C HIS A 113 6.73 -7.22 -0.79
N ALA A 114 8.02 -7.14 -0.47
CA ALA A 114 8.52 -6.21 0.54
C ALA A 114 8.33 -4.73 0.16
N TRP A 115 8.50 -4.39 -1.12
CA TRP A 115 8.22 -3.04 -1.61
C TRP A 115 6.73 -2.70 -1.44
N LYS A 116 5.84 -3.64 -1.76
CA LYS A 116 4.39 -3.48 -1.59
C LYS A 116 3.97 -3.36 -0.12
N ASP A 117 4.66 -4.04 0.81
CA ASP A 117 4.50 -3.85 2.27
C ASP A 117 4.75 -2.40 2.66
N LEU A 118 5.93 -1.90 2.29
CA LEU A 118 6.33 -0.52 2.59
C LEU A 118 5.43 0.50 1.91
N ASP A 119 4.93 0.18 0.71
CA ASP A 119 3.98 1.05 0.03
C ASP A 119 2.68 1.19 0.78
N MET A 120 2.11 0.07 1.21
CA MET A 120 0.88 0.04 1.99
C MET A 120 1.04 0.75 3.34
N GLN A 121 2.16 0.53 4.04
CA GLN A 121 2.46 1.23 5.28
C GLN A 121 2.54 2.75 5.06
N GLY A 122 3.25 3.19 4.01
CA GLY A 122 3.34 4.61 3.67
C GLY A 122 1.99 5.25 3.30
N GLN A 123 1.08 4.48 2.69
CA GLN A 123 -0.29 4.95 2.43
C GLN A 123 -1.07 5.13 3.73
N CYS A 124 -0.96 4.19 4.69
CA CYS A 124 -1.61 4.32 6.00
C CYS A 124 -1.07 5.52 6.79
N GLU A 125 0.26 5.73 6.82
CA GLU A 125 0.86 6.89 7.50
C GLU A 125 0.45 8.21 6.86
N ALA A 126 0.40 8.28 5.52
CA ALA A 126 -0.08 9.46 4.82
C ALA A 126 -1.56 9.76 5.16
N LEU A 127 -2.40 8.72 5.24
CA LEU A 127 -3.80 8.86 5.64
C LEU A 127 -3.93 9.32 7.09
N LEU A 128 -3.11 8.79 8.00
CA LEU A 128 -3.12 9.16 9.42
C LEU A 128 -2.74 10.63 9.61
N ASN A 129 -1.64 11.07 8.97
CA ASN A 129 -1.21 12.47 8.98
C ASN A 129 -2.27 13.41 8.36
N SER A 130 -2.97 12.95 7.32
CA SER A 130 -4.05 13.75 6.72
C SER A 130 -5.27 13.85 7.64
N SER A 131 -5.61 12.78 8.37
CA SER A 131 -6.75 12.70 9.28
C SER A 131 -6.56 13.54 10.55
N ASP A 132 -5.34 13.65 11.07
CA ASP A 132 -5.03 14.49 12.24
C ASP A 132 -5.24 15.99 11.95
N SER A 133 -5.09 16.41 10.68
CA SER A 133 -5.39 17.78 10.25
C SER A 133 -6.88 18.14 10.37
N PHE A 134 -7.77 17.14 10.46
CA PHE A 134 -9.22 17.32 10.58
C PHE A 134 -9.76 17.18 12.02
N GLY A 135 -8.88 17.15 13.03
CA GLY A 135 -9.30 17.21 14.44
C GLY A 135 -9.90 15.91 15.01
N VAL A 136 -9.53 14.75 14.47
CA VAL A 136 -10.07 13.43 14.89
C VAL A 136 -9.36 12.82 16.12
N SER A 137 -8.71 13.66 16.93
CA SER A 137 -8.03 13.20 18.15
C SER A 137 -9.00 12.67 19.23
N ASP A 138 -10.28 13.08 19.22
CA ASP A 138 -11.18 12.79 20.34
C ASP A 138 -11.97 11.47 20.22
N SER A 139 -12.06 10.87 19.02
CA SER A 139 -12.70 9.54 18.81
C SER A 139 -11.69 8.38 18.82
N LEU A 140 -10.45 8.63 18.43
CA LEU A 140 -9.36 7.64 18.47
C LEU A 140 -8.98 7.29 19.92
N ASN A 141 -8.97 8.28 20.82
CA ASN A 141 -8.60 8.09 22.23
C ASN A 141 -9.62 7.30 23.05
N ARG A 142 -10.87 7.14 22.58
CA ARG A 142 -11.95 6.51 23.37
C ARG A 142 -12.17 5.02 23.06
N ARG A 143 -11.52 4.48 22.01
CA ARG A 143 -11.57 3.03 21.68
C ARG A 143 -10.22 2.36 21.53
N LEU A 144 -9.11 3.10 21.59
CA LEU A 144 -7.78 2.53 21.61
C LEU A 144 -7.13 2.81 22.98
N PRO A 145 -7.07 1.82 23.90
CA PRO A 145 -6.24 1.92 25.10
C PRO A 145 -4.73 1.98 24.77
N PHE A 146 -4.34 1.89 23.49
CA PHE A 146 -2.98 1.59 23.06
C PHE A 146 -2.23 2.74 22.37
N PHE A 147 -2.86 3.90 22.19
CA PHE A 147 -2.28 5.05 21.47
C PHE A 147 -1.79 6.19 22.39
N GLY A 148 -1.82 5.99 23.71
CA GLY A 148 -1.42 7.01 24.69
C GLY A 148 0.07 7.02 25.09
N SER A 149 0.93 6.19 24.49
CA SER A 149 2.37 6.20 24.77
C SER A 149 3.17 6.62 23.53
N PRO A 150 4.23 7.45 23.66
CA PRO A 150 5.18 7.72 22.58
C PRO A 150 5.84 6.46 21.99
N ASP A 151 5.65 5.29 22.62
CA ASP A 151 6.13 3.99 22.15
C ASP A 151 5.30 3.41 20.99
N THR A 152 4.12 3.95 20.66
CA THR A 152 3.23 3.37 19.63
C THR A 152 3.68 3.67 18.18
N VAL A 153 4.56 4.66 17.97
CA VAL A 153 5.24 4.84 16.67
C VAL A 153 6.14 3.62 16.36
N ASN A 154 6.66 2.95 17.39
CA ASN A 154 7.45 1.73 17.23
C ASN A 154 6.60 0.50 16.88
N HIS A 155 5.33 0.45 17.30
CA HIS A 155 4.41 -0.64 16.93
C HIS A 155 3.88 -0.56 15.49
N LEU A 156 3.88 0.62 14.88
CA LEU A 156 3.70 0.80 13.44
C LEU A 156 4.98 0.43 12.65
N ARG A 157 6.14 0.51 13.31
CA ARG A 157 7.47 0.35 12.72
C ARG A 157 8.00 -1.09 12.73
N GLY A 158 7.53 -1.93 13.65
CA GLY A 158 7.94 -3.33 13.78
C GLY A 158 6.76 -4.29 13.66
N PHE A 159 6.62 -4.96 12.51
CA PHE A 159 5.78 -6.15 12.39
C PHE A 159 6.48 -7.36 13.03
N SER A 160 6.73 -7.29 14.34
CA SER A 160 7.10 -8.42 15.17
C SER A 160 6.98 -8.00 16.63
N GLU A 161 6.44 -8.88 17.48
CA GLU A 161 6.47 -8.80 18.94
C GLU A 161 5.51 -7.81 19.62
N ALA A 162 4.21 -8.12 19.58
CA ALA A 162 3.27 -7.61 20.58
C ALA A 162 2.20 -8.67 20.90
N THR A 163 2.62 -9.85 21.37
CA THR A 163 1.69 -10.94 21.73
C THR A 163 1.99 -11.64 23.06
N GLU A 164 2.77 -11.05 23.96
CA GLU A 164 3.12 -11.74 25.22
C GLU A 164 2.32 -11.32 26.48
N ASP A 165 1.63 -10.18 26.53
CA ASP A 165 1.00 -9.71 27.80
C ASP A 165 -0.53 -9.49 27.73
N MET A 166 -1.31 -10.49 27.31
CA MET A 166 -2.79 -10.43 27.37
C MET A 166 -3.41 -11.69 27.97
N SER A 167 -4.45 -11.52 28.80
CA SER A 167 -5.22 -12.64 29.36
C SER A 167 -5.85 -13.46 28.25
N SER A 168 -5.93 -14.80 28.42
CA SER A 168 -6.39 -15.71 27.37
C SER A 168 -7.83 -15.45 26.91
N GLY A 169 -8.68 -14.89 27.78
CA GLY A 169 -10.06 -14.52 27.45
C GLY A 169 -10.18 -13.27 26.58
N ASP A 170 -9.33 -12.26 26.79
CA ASP A 170 -9.34 -11.02 26.01
C ASP A 170 -8.79 -11.25 24.59
N ARG A 171 -7.82 -12.16 24.46
CA ARG A 171 -7.24 -12.56 23.17
C ARG A 171 -8.26 -13.24 22.25
N GLU A 172 -9.14 -14.06 22.80
CA GLU A 172 -10.17 -14.77 22.03
C GLU A 172 -11.32 -13.85 21.60
N ALA A 173 -11.75 -12.93 22.48
CA ALA A 173 -12.73 -11.92 22.13
C ALA A 173 -12.21 -10.96 21.05
N HIS A 174 -10.94 -10.57 21.15
CA HIS A 174 -10.28 -9.72 20.17
C HIS A 174 -10.09 -10.41 18.81
N LEU A 175 -9.74 -11.70 18.82
CA LEU A 175 -9.67 -12.51 17.60
C LEU A 175 -11.03 -12.55 16.91
N ARG A 176 -12.09 -12.85 17.67
CA ARG A 176 -13.46 -12.90 17.14
C ARG A 176 -13.91 -11.57 16.54
N ASN A 177 -13.61 -10.45 17.19
CA ASN A 177 -13.92 -9.12 16.67
C ASN A 177 -13.14 -8.81 15.37
N THR A 178 -11.87 -9.23 15.31
CA THR A 178 -11.03 -9.08 14.12
C THR A 178 -11.58 -9.93 12.96
N THR A 179 -11.96 -11.18 13.23
CA THR A 179 -12.60 -12.07 12.26
C THR A 179 -13.91 -11.48 11.73
N ASN A 180 -14.78 -10.97 12.61
CA ASN A 180 -16.03 -10.34 12.21
C ASN A 180 -15.80 -9.10 11.33
N THR A 181 -14.79 -8.29 11.68
CA THR A 181 -14.41 -7.12 10.86
C THR A 181 -13.92 -7.57 9.50
N LEU A 182 -13.06 -8.59 9.41
CA LEU A 182 -12.58 -9.13 8.15
C LEU A 182 -13.71 -9.70 7.28
N LEU A 183 -14.64 -10.46 7.89
CA LEU A 183 -15.82 -11.01 7.21
C LEU A 183 -16.78 -9.93 6.71
N SER A 184 -16.77 -8.73 7.29
CA SER A 184 -17.57 -7.62 6.77
C SER A 184 -17.05 -7.08 5.43
N VAL A 185 -15.74 -7.23 5.17
CA VAL A 185 -15.03 -6.65 4.03
C VAL A 185 -14.70 -7.69 2.95
N ALA A 186 -14.50 -8.96 3.32
CA ALA A 186 -14.23 -10.06 2.40
C ALA A 186 -15.50 -10.86 2.07
N LYS A 187 -15.58 -11.44 0.86
CA LYS A 187 -16.62 -12.39 0.46
C LYS A 187 -16.47 -13.70 1.22
N HIS A 188 -17.60 -14.24 1.63
CA HIS A 188 -17.70 -15.55 2.26
C HIS A 188 -17.43 -16.64 1.22
N GLY A 189 -16.26 -17.30 1.28
CA GLY A 189 -16.17 -18.70 0.91
C GLY A 189 -16.79 -19.53 2.05
N LEU A 190 -17.46 -20.63 1.73
CA LEU A 190 -18.41 -21.37 2.57
C LEU A 190 -18.14 -21.41 4.09
N ALA A 191 -19.21 -21.38 4.88
CA ALA A 191 -19.29 -21.36 6.36
C ALA A 191 -18.42 -22.37 7.16
N GLU A 192 -17.68 -23.27 6.53
CA GLU A 192 -16.62 -24.09 7.15
C GLU A 192 -15.29 -23.32 7.32
N GLU A 193 -15.10 -22.21 6.59
CA GLU A 193 -13.89 -21.37 6.59
C GLU A 193 -13.72 -20.50 7.86
N GLY A 194 -14.73 -20.35 8.72
CA GLY A 194 -14.63 -19.46 9.90
C GLY A 194 -13.60 -19.95 10.93
N ALA A 195 -13.59 -21.25 11.22
CA ALA A 195 -12.60 -21.86 12.11
C ALA A 195 -11.23 -21.95 11.45
N GLU A 196 -11.18 -22.18 10.13
CA GLU A 196 -9.95 -22.19 9.33
C GLU A 196 -9.32 -20.80 9.23
N LEU A 197 -10.13 -19.75 9.12
CA LEU A 197 -9.72 -18.35 9.10
C LEU A 197 -9.20 -17.90 10.47
N GLU A 198 -9.82 -18.35 11.56
CA GLU A 198 -9.30 -18.11 12.91
C GLU A 198 -7.96 -18.80 13.14
N SER A 199 -7.76 -20.03 12.65
CA SER A 199 -6.43 -20.66 12.66
C SER A 199 -5.43 -19.94 11.75
N PHE A 200 -5.84 -19.54 10.55
CA PHE A 200 -5.00 -18.82 9.61
C PHE A 200 -4.54 -17.46 10.13
N LEU A 201 -5.40 -16.76 10.87
CA LEU A 201 -5.08 -15.51 11.57
C LEU A 201 -4.14 -15.73 12.75
N LYS A 202 -4.30 -16.83 13.49
CA LYS A 202 -3.37 -17.22 14.58
C LYS A 202 -1.97 -17.52 14.04
N ASP A 203 -1.90 -18.17 12.87
CA ASP A 203 -0.64 -18.56 12.24
C ASP A 203 0.04 -17.37 11.53
N ASN A 204 -0.75 -16.40 11.04
CA ASN A 204 -0.26 -15.19 10.36
C ASN A 204 -0.34 -13.94 11.24
N GLY A 205 0.61 -13.82 12.18
CA GLY A 205 0.68 -12.67 13.11
C GLY A 205 0.68 -11.30 12.43
N ARG A 206 1.26 -11.16 11.23
CA ARG A 206 1.25 -9.91 10.45
C ARG A 206 -0.13 -9.56 9.88
N LEU A 207 -0.89 -10.57 9.46
CA LEU A 207 -2.23 -10.40 8.92
C LEU A 207 -3.19 -10.01 10.04
N PHE A 208 -3.06 -10.69 11.19
CA PHE A 208 -3.81 -10.38 12.39
C PHE A 208 -3.51 -8.97 12.92
N SER A 209 -2.24 -8.54 12.96
CA SER A 209 -1.90 -7.20 13.44
C SER A 209 -2.50 -6.10 12.57
N PHE A 210 -2.48 -6.25 11.24
CA PHE A 210 -3.13 -5.29 10.34
C PHE A 210 -4.66 -5.32 10.48
N ALA A 211 -5.27 -6.51 10.46
CA ALA A 211 -6.72 -6.68 10.53
C ALA A 211 -7.31 -6.15 11.86
N SER A 212 -6.53 -6.19 12.94
CA SER A 212 -6.99 -5.71 14.24
C SER A 212 -6.73 -4.22 14.48
N SER A 213 -5.62 -3.68 13.98
CA SER A 213 -5.23 -2.28 14.27
C SER A 213 -5.61 -1.30 13.15
N GLN A 214 -5.35 -1.65 11.89
CA GLN A 214 -5.47 -0.74 10.75
C GLN A 214 -6.83 -0.85 10.06
N LEU A 215 -7.34 -2.07 9.87
CA LEU A 215 -8.57 -2.31 9.13
C LEU A 215 -9.80 -1.61 9.75
N PRO A 216 -10.05 -1.65 11.08
CA PRO A 216 -11.22 -0.99 11.66
C PRO A 216 -11.20 0.53 11.46
N TRP A 217 -10.02 1.14 11.59
CA TRP A 217 -9.83 2.58 11.39
C TRP A 217 -9.99 2.98 9.92
N LEU A 218 -9.46 2.20 8.97
CA LEU A 218 -9.65 2.44 7.53
C LEU A 218 -11.13 2.36 7.13
N LEU A 219 -11.90 1.44 7.73
CA LEU A 219 -13.34 1.36 7.53
C LEU A 219 -14.09 2.54 8.16
N GLU A 220 -13.65 3.02 9.32
CA GLU A 220 -14.23 4.22 9.93
C GLU A 220 -13.98 5.47 9.06
N LEU A 221 -12.76 5.63 8.53
CA LEU A 221 -12.41 6.70 7.60
C LEU A 221 -13.24 6.64 6.32
N SER A 222 -13.55 5.44 5.82
CA SER A 222 -14.37 5.30 4.61
C SER A 222 -15.84 5.68 4.83
N CYS A 223 -16.34 5.58 6.07
CA CYS A 223 -17.75 5.87 6.39
C CYS A 223 -18.02 7.34 6.75
N LYS A 224 -16.99 8.12 7.13
CA LYS A 224 -17.18 9.50 7.57
C LYS A 224 -17.50 10.44 6.41
N ALA A 225 -18.61 11.16 6.54
CA ALA A 225 -19.12 12.10 5.55
C ALA A 225 -18.21 13.34 5.36
N GLU A 226 -17.48 13.74 6.41
CA GLU A 226 -16.63 14.94 6.47
C GLU A 226 -15.38 14.88 5.58
N TYR A 227 -15.10 13.71 4.98
CA TYR A 227 -13.98 13.46 4.08
C TYR A 227 -14.37 13.38 2.60
N SER A 228 -15.63 13.70 2.27
CA SER A 228 -16.02 13.96 0.89
C SER A 228 -15.28 15.19 0.38
N LYS A 229 -14.89 15.17 -0.90
CA LYS A 229 -14.06 16.14 -1.65
C LYS A 229 -13.96 17.56 -1.01
N ASN A 230 -13.20 17.69 0.06
CA ASN A 230 -12.87 18.98 0.66
C ASN A 230 -11.53 19.42 0.07
N SER A 231 -11.58 20.53 -0.65
CA SER A 231 -10.52 21.16 -1.43
C SER A 231 -9.18 21.26 -0.68
N SER A 232 -8.29 20.30 -0.89
CA SER A 232 -6.85 20.48 -0.66
C SER A 232 -6.16 20.70 -2.01
N SER A 233 -6.03 21.97 -2.39
CA SER A 233 -5.14 22.36 -3.49
C SER A 233 -3.69 22.09 -3.07
N GLY A 234 -2.97 21.27 -3.83
CA GLY A 234 -1.51 21.24 -3.72
C GLY A 234 -0.87 19.87 -3.68
N PHE A 235 -1.13 18.99 -4.64
CA PHE A 235 -0.14 18.00 -5.06
C PHE A 235 -0.16 17.87 -6.60
N ALA A 236 1.05 17.80 -7.17
CA ALA A 236 1.47 17.86 -8.58
C ALA A 236 0.48 17.41 -9.69
N PRO A 237 0.60 17.96 -10.92
CA PRO A 237 -0.28 17.63 -12.04
C PRO A 237 -0.08 16.16 -12.44
N GLY A 238 -1.15 15.36 -12.34
CA GLY A 238 -1.15 13.95 -12.72
C GLY A 238 -1.77 12.99 -11.70
N LYS A 239 -2.07 13.43 -10.47
CA LYS A 239 -2.85 12.63 -9.50
C LYS A 239 -4.32 13.04 -9.57
N GLN A 240 -5.15 12.17 -10.13
CA GLN A 240 -6.61 12.28 -10.08
C GLN A 240 -7.07 12.47 -8.63
N PHE A 241 -8.12 13.26 -8.46
CA PHE A 241 -8.68 13.68 -7.18
C PHE A 241 -9.27 12.50 -6.40
N VAL A 242 -8.42 11.80 -5.63
CA VAL A 242 -8.85 10.69 -4.78
C VAL A 242 -9.13 11.26 -3.38
N SER A 243 -10.40 11.26 -2.96
CA SER A 243 -10.78 11.64 -1.59
C SER A 243 -10.11 10.71 -0.57
N ILE A 244 -9.95 11.16 0.68
CA ILE A 244 -9.43 10.34 1.79
C ILE A 244 -10.25 9.04 1.92
N ARG A 245 -11.56 9.12 1.68
CA ARG A 245 -12.48 7.98 1.61
C ARG A 245 -12.07 6.97 0.54
N THR A 246 -11.87 7.43 -0.70
CA THR A 246 -11.45 6.55 -1.80
C THR A 246 -10.08 5.95 -1.52
N GLN A 247 -9.14 6.73 -0.98
CA GLN A 247 -7.81 6.25 -0.65
C GLN A 247 -7.85 5.16 0.43
N ALA A 248 -8.61 5.35 1.50
CA ALA A 248 -8.79 4.33 2.54
C ALA A 248 -9.38 3.03 1.98
N LEU A 249 -10.43 3.11 1.15
CA LEU A 249 -11.04 1.94 0.54
C LEU A 249 -10.11 1.21 -0.45
N VAL A 250 -9.33 1.96 -1.24
CA VAL A 250 -8.33 1.36 -2.16
C VAL A 250 -7.20 0.68 -1.37
N THR A 251 -6.77 1.24 -0.24
CA THR A 251 -5.79 0.59 0.65
C THR A 251 -6.36 -0.72 1.21
N VAL A 252 -7.63 -0.74 1.63
CA VAL A 252 -8.32 -1.97 2.07
C VAL A 252 -8.38 -3.02 0.96
N LEU A 253 -8.80 -2.64 -0.26
CA LEU A 253 -8.83 -3.54 -1.41
C LEU A 253 -7.44 -4.09 -1.77
N SER A 254 -6.42 -3.24 -1.70
CA SER A 254 -5.03 -3.62 -1.99
C SER A 254 -4.49 -4.63 -0.98
N TRP A 255 -4.87 -4.49 0.29
CA TRP A 255 -4.56 -5.44 1.35
C TRP A 255 -5.31 -6.76 1.15
N LEU A 256 -6.61 -6.73 0.82
CA LEU A 256 -7.39 -7.95 0.56
C LEU A 256 -6.82 -8.76 -0.61
N ALA A 257 -6.60 -8.11 -1.76
CA ALA A 257 -6.09 -8.76 -2.96
C ALA A 257 -4.71 -9.38 -2.73
N ARG A 258 -3.89 -8.77 -1.86
CA ARG A 258 -2.58 -9.30 -1.50
C ARG A 258 -2.66 -10.59 -0.68
N ASN A 259 -3.60 -10.66 0.24
CA ASN A 259 -3.76 -11.81 1.14
C ASN A 259 -4.68 -12.88 0.54
N GLY A 260 -5.03 -12.76 -0.75
CA GLY A 260 -5.88 -13.73 -1.45
C GLY A 260 -7.37 -13.64 -1.11
N PHE A 261 -7.81 -12.59 -0.42
CA PHE A 261 -9.22 -12.40 -0.09
C PHE A 261 -9.97 -11.72 -1.23
N SER A 262 -11.14 -12.25 -1.56
CA SER A 262 -12.07 -11.63 -2.50
C SER A 262 -12.88 -10.53 -1.79
N PRO A 263 -12.97 -9.30 -2.32
CA PRO A 263 -13.69 -8.22 -1.66
C PRO A 263 -15.21 -8.40 -1.74
N ASN A 264 -15.90 -7.99 -0.67
CA ASN A 264 -17.36 -7.90 -0.60
C ASN A 264 -17.89 -6.84 -1.57
N ASP A 265 -19.07 -7.10 -2.14
CA ASP A 265 -19.77 -6.22 -3.05
C ASP A 265 -20.08 -4.86 -2.40
N SER A 266 -20.28 -4.82 -1.08
CA SER A 266 -20.46 -3.58 -0.31
C SER A 266 -19.27 -2.62 -0.41
N ILE A 267 -18.05 -3.15 -0.36
CA ILE A 267 -16.80 -2.37 -0.43
C ILE A 267 -16.58 -1.89 -1.87
N ILE A 268 -16.82 -2.76 -2.85
CA ILE A 268 -16.73 -2.41 -4.28
C ILE A 268 -17.72 -1.28 -4.62
N ALA A 269 -18.98 -1.41 -4.15
CA ALA A 269 -20.00 -0.39 -4.34
C ALA A 269 -19.62 0.92 -3.62
N SER A 270 -19.05 0.85 -2.42
CA SER A 270 -18.59 2.04 -1.67
C SER A 270 -17.45 2.77 -2.38
N VAL A 271 -16.50 2.04 -2.99
CA VAL A 271 -15.45 2.64 -3.83
C VAL A 271 -16.07 3.34 -5.03
N ALA A 272 -16.96 2.66 -5.74
CA ALA A 272 -17.65 3.23 -6.89
C ALA A 272 -18.39 4.52 -6.50
N LYS A 273 -19.18 4.50 -5.42
CA LYS A 273 -19.88 5.67 -4.87
C LYS A 273 -18.94 6.84 -4.56
N SER A 274 -17.78 6.56 -3.99
CA SER A 274 -16.79 7.59 -3.62
C SER A 274 -16.10 8.21 -4.85
N VAL A 275 -15.93 7.45 -5.93
CA VAL A 275 -15.37 7.95 -7.20
C VAL A 275 -16.37 8.83 -7.96
N ILE A 276 -17.65 8.43 -7.96
CA ILE A 276 -18.73 9.12 -8.68
C ILE A 276 -19.48 10.16 -7.84
N GLU A 277 -18.90 10.59 -6.71
CA GLU A 277 -19.45 11.62 -5.83
C GLU A 277 -19.28 13.03 -6.45
N PRO A 278 -20.37 13.80 -6.70
CA PRO A 278 -20.34 15.12 -7.32
C PRO A 278 -19.42 16.13 -6.61
N PRO A 279 -18.77 17.07 -7.35
CA PRO A 279 -18.79 17.25 -8.79
C PRO A 279 -17.90 16.23 -9.52
N VAL A 280 -18.35 15.74 -10.69
CA VAL A 280 -17.78 14.57 -11.37
C VAL A 280 -17.59 14.81 -12.87
N THR A 281 -16.52 14.25 -13.41
CA THR A 281 -16.19 14.22 -14.84
C THR A 281 -16.68 12.92 -15.51
N GLU A 282 -16.83 12.92 -16.84
CA GLU A 282 -17.21 11.71 -17.58
C GLU A 282 -16.20 10.56 -17.37
N GLU A 283 -14.92 10.87 -17.21
CA GLU A 283 -13.87 9.87 -16.92
C GLU A 283 -14.04 9.22 -15.54
N GLU A 284 -14.41 9.99 -14.52
CA GLU A 284 -14.70 9.49 -13.18
C GLU A 284 -15.98 8.64 -13.16
N ASP A 285 -17.01 9.00 -13.94
CA ASP A 285 -18.22 8.17 -14.12
C ASP A 285 -17.90 6.82 -14.76
N VAL A 286 -17.07 6.83 -15.81
CA VAL A 286 -16.55 5.62 -16.45
C VAL A 286 -15.75 4.77 -15.45
N MET A 287 -14.88 5.40 -14.68
CA MET A 287 -14.06 4.72 -13.67
C MET A 287 -14.93 4.08 -12.59
N GLY A 288 -15.89 4.80 -12.02
CA GLY A 288 -16.81 4.26 -11.02
C GLY A 288 -17.63 3.10 -11.54
N CYS A 289 -18.17 3.22 -12.75
CA CYS A 289 -18.92 2.11 -13.36
C CYS A 289 -18.04 0.90 -13.67
N SER A 290 -16.75 1.10 -13.98
CA SER A 290 -15.81 -0.02 -14.13
C SER A 290 -15.62 -0.82 -12.85
N PHE A 291 -15.71 -0.18 -11.67
CA PHE A 291 -15.74 -0.87 -10.38
C PHE A 291 -17.04 -1.67 -10.20
N LEU A 292 -18.20 -1.06 -10.52
CA LEU A 292 -19.52 -1.72 -10.42
C LEU A 292 -19.64 -2.99 -11.28
N LEU A 293 -18.89 -3.10 -12.39
CA LEU A 293 -18.86 -4.32 -13.21
C LEU A 293 -18.28 -5.55 -12.48
N ASN A 294 -17.61 -5.36 -11.34
CA ASN A 294 -17.06 -6.44 -10.53
C ASN A 294 -18.03 -6.93 -9.44
N LEU A 295 -19.22 -6.32 -9.32
CA LEU A 295 -20.26 -6.79 -8.42
C LEU A 295 -20.83 -8.13 -8.91
N VAL A 296 -21.14 -9.02 -7.97
CA VAL A 296 -21.85 -10.27 -8.27
C VAL A 296 -23.31 -9.97 -8.56
N ASP A 297 -23.92 -9.07 -7.76
CA ASP A 297 -25.26 -8.57 -8.00
C ASP A 297 -25.25 -7.31 -8.87
N ALA A 298 -25.76 -7.44 -10.10
CA ALA A 298 -25.89 -6.33 -11.04
C ALA A 298 -26.96 -5.31 -10.59
N PHE A 299 -27.96 -5.72 -9.81
CA PHE A 299 -29.02 -4.82 -9.35
C PHE A 299 -28.48 -3.81 -8.34
N SER A 300 -27.63 -4.26 -7.42
CA SER A 300 -26.87 -3.38 -6.52
C SER A 300 -26.11 -2.28 -7.28
N GLY A 301 -25.54 -2.58 -8.45
CA GLY A 301 -24.87 -1.58 -9.29
C GLY A 301 -25.83 -0.57 -9.90
N VAL A 302 -27.03 -1.00 -10.32
CA VAL A 302 -28.09 -0.11 -10.82
C VAL A 302 -28.58 0.82 -9.72
N GLU A 303 -28.77 0.33 -8.50
CA GLU A 303 -29.18 1.15 -7.35
C GLU A 303 -28.18 2.30 -7.08
N VAL A 304 -26.88 2.01 -7.17
CA VAL A 304 -25.83 3.05 -7.05
C VAL A 304 -25.96 4.12 -8.12
N ILE A 305 -26.22 3.72 -9.37
CA ILE A 305 -26.35 4.63 -10.51
C ILE A 305 -27.62 5.50 -10.37
N GLU A 306 -28.73 4.91 -9.95
CA GLU A 306 -29.99 5.63 -9.68
C GLU A 306 -29.85 6.64 -8.54
N GLU A 307 -29.14 6.27 -7.47
CA GLU A 307 -28.86 7.17 -6.35
C GLU A 307 -28.09 8.40 -6.82
N GLN A 308 -27.04 8.21 -7.63
CA GLN A 308 -26.25 9.30 -8.19
C GLN A 308 -27.01 10.18 -9.18
N LEU A 309 -27.90 9.58 -9.98
CA LEU A 309 -28.80 10.32 -10.86
C LEU A 309 -29.73 11.26 -10.08
N ARG A 310 -30.19 10.85 -8.89
CA ARG A 310 -31.06 11.68 -8.02
C ARG A 310 -30.31 12.81 -7.33
N LEU A 311 -29.02 12.63 -7.04
CA LEU A 311 -28.19 13.61 -6.32
C LEU A 311 -27.67 14.74 -7.22
N ARG A 312 -27.57 14.52 -8.53
CA ARG A 312 -26.98 15.47 -9.49
C ARG A 312 -28.04 16.47 -9.98
N GLU A 313 -27.69 17.76 -9.97
CA GLU A 313 -28.53 18.84 -10.49
C GLU A 313 -28.06 19.34 -11.87
N ASN A 314 -26.79 19.09 -12.22
CA ASN A 314 -26.18 19.56 -13.46
C ASN A 314 -26.54 18.64 -14.65
N TYR A 315 -27.10 19.23 -15.71
CA TYR A 315 -27.49 18.49 -16.93
C TYR A 315 -26.34 17.67 -17.54
N ASN A 316 -25.11 18.20 -17.56
CA ASN A 316 -23.97 17.50 -18.15
C ASN A 316 -23.58 16.25 -17.32
N GLU A 317 -23.64 16.36 -15.99
CA GLU A 317 -23.36 15.24 -15.08
C GLU A 317 -24.46 14.19 -15.11
N ILE A 318 -25.72 14.62 -15.26
CA ILE A 318 -26.89 13.76 -15.48
C ILE A 318 -26.75 13.01 -16.80
N HIS A 319 -26.41 13.72 -17.89
CA HIS A 319 -26.23 13.11 -19.21
C HIS A 319 -25.11 12.06 -19.19
N SER A 320 -24.00 12.37 -18.52
CA SER A 320 -22.87 11.47 -18.33
C SER A 320 -23.30 10.19 -17.62
N ILE A 321 -23.83 10.28 -16.39
CA ILE A 321 -24.20 9.09 -15.61
C ILE A 321 -25.32 8.27 -16.27
N MET A 322 -26.26 8.90 -16.97
CA MET A 322 -27.27 8.18 -17.75
C MET A 322 -26.64 7.38 -18.89
N ASN A 323 -25.70 7.97 -19.64
CA ASN A 323 -25.00 7.28 -20.71
C ASN A 323 -24.18 6.10 -20.17
N VAL A 324 -23.44 6.31 -19.07
CA VAL A 324 -22.65 5.25 -18.46
C VAL A 324 -23.55 4.15 -17.88
N GLY A 325 -24.66 4.53 -17.25
CA GLY A 325 -25.65 3.59 -16.70
C GLY A 325 -26.30 2.72 -17.76
N MET A 326 -26.72 3.30 -18.89
CA MET A 326 -27.21 2.53 -20.04
C MET A 326 -26.16 1.55 -20.57
N THR A 327 -24.90 1.97 -20.60
CA THR A 327 -23.77 1.11 -21.02
C THR A 327 -23.54 -0.01 -20.02
N TYR A 328 -23.59 0.26 -18.72
CA TYR A 328 -23.48 -0.73 -17.64
C TYR A 328 -24.58 -1.79 -17.75
N SER A 329 -25.85 -1.38 -17.86
CA SER A 329 -26.98 -2.29 -18.02
C SER A 329 -26.86 -3.11 -19.31
N ALA A 330 -26.42 -2.49 -20.41
CA ALA A 330 -26.16 -3.21 -21.64
C ALA A 330 -25.08 -4.29 -21.43
N LEU A 331 -23.94 -3.96 -20.83
CA LEU A 331 -22.83 -4.90 -20.59
C LEU A 331 -23.24 -6.07 -19.68
N HIS A 332 -24.08 -5.83 -18.67
CA HIS A 332 -24.63 -6.89 -17.83
C HIS A 332 -25.69 -7.73 -18.56
N SER A 333 -26.49 -7.14 -19.45
CA SER A 333 -27.43 -7.88 -20.30
C SER A 333 -26.74 -8.73 -21.39
N PHE A 334 -25.58 -8.28 -21.89
CA PHE A 334 -24.65 -9.08 -22.71
C PHE A 334 -23.91 -10.16 -21.91
N GLY A 335 -24.17 -10.29 -20.59
CA GLY A 335 -23.63 -11.34 -19.73
C GLY A 335 -23.99 -12.77 -20.16
N VAL A 336 -24.86 -12.94 -21.17
CA VAL A 336 -25.08 -14.22 -21.86
C VAL A 336 -23.89 -14.60 -22.77
N GLU A 337 -23.12 -13.63 -23.27
CA GLU A 337 -21.95 -13.86 -24.16
C GLU A 337 -20.59 -13.62 -23.46
N CYS A 338 -20.51 -12.71 -22.47
CA CYS A 338 -19.28 -12.41 -21.71
C CYS A 338 -19.33 -13.00 -20.29
N LYS A 339 -18.62 -14.11 -20.07
CA LYS A 339 -18.58 -14.83 -18.78
C LYS A 339 -17.69 -14.16 -17.74
N ASP A 340 -16.67 -13.40 -18.16
CA ASP A 340 -15.64 -12.87 -17.28
C ASP A 340 -15.71 -11.34 -17.10
N PRO A 341 -15.58 -10.79 -15.88
CA PRO A 341 -15.55 -9.34 -15.64
C PRO A 341 -14.44 -8.58 -16.36
N ALA A 342 -13.31 -9.19 -16.73
CA ALA A 342 -12.27 -8.51 -17.51
C ALA A 342 -12.72 -8.24 -18.96
N GLN A 343 -13.42 -9.21 -19.58
CA GLN A 343 -14.00 -9.05 -20.91
C GLN A 343 -15.05 -7.92 -20.96
N ARG A 344 -15.87 -7.80 -19.90
CA ARG A 344 -16.85 -6.71 -19.77
C ARG A 344 -16.18 -5.33 -19.67
N ARG A 345 -15.04 -5.25 -18.97
CA ARG A 345 -14.25 -4.01 -18.83
C ARG A 345 -13.60 -3.60 -20.15
N GLU A 346 -13.05 -4.55 -20.91
CA GLU A 346 -12.48 -4.27 -22.23
C GLU A 346 -13.54 -3.78 -23.22
N LEU A 347 -14.72 -4.41 -23.21
CA LEU A 347 -15.84 -3.98 -24.05
C LEU A 347 -16.35 -2.58 -23.68
N LEU A 348 -16.34 -2.22 -22.38
CA LEU A 348 -16.63 -0.87 -21.93
C LEU A 348 -15.65 0.13 -22.54
N LEU A 349 -14.34 -0.12 -22.39
CA LEU A 349 -13.30 0.76 -22.93
C LEU A 349 -13.41 0.93 -24.44
N THR A 350 -13.69 -0.14 -25.18
CA THR A 350 -13.88 -0.09 -26.64
C THR A 350 -15.09 0.74 -27.03
N LYS A 351 -16.25 0.54 -26.37
CA LYS A 351 -17.46 1.34 -26.66
C LYS A 351 -17.28 2.83 -26.37
N PHE A 352 -16.55 3.19 -25.33
CA PHE A 352 -16.24 4.59 -25.05
C PHE A 352 -15.25 5.16 -26.09
N LYS A 353 -14.21 4.41 -26.47
CA LYS A 353 -13.27 4.84 -27.52
C LYS A 353 -13.94 5.03 -28.88
N GLU A 354 -14.87 4.15 -29.25
CA GLU A 354 -15.67 4.27 -30.48
C GLU A 354 -16.55 5.52 -30.49
N LYS A 355 -17.13 5.88 -29.33
CA LYS A 355 -17.96 7.09 -29.19
C LYS A 355 -17.15 8.39 -29.27
N HIS A 356 -15.86 8.36 -28.91
CA HIS A 356 -14.93 9.49 -29.02
C HIS A 356 -14.05 9.46 -30.28
N ALA A 357 -14.20 8.46 -31.15
CA ALA A 357 -13.55 8.48 -32.45
C ALA A 357 -14.11 9.68 -33.25
N PRO A 358 -13.26 10.57 -33.80
CA PRO A 358 -13.75 11.61 -34.68
C PRO A 358 -14.51 10.93 -35.81
N LEU A 359 -15.76 11.34 -36.04
CA LEU A 359 -16.50 11.01 -37.25
C LEU A 359 -15.54 11.25 -38.42
N SER A 360 -15.05 10.18 -39.05
CA SER A 360 -14.34 10.30 -40.30
C SER A 360 -15.32 10.95 -41.26
N SER A 361 -15.08 12.22 -41.56
CA SER A 361 -15.86 12.99 -42.51
C SER A 361 -15.74 12.33 -43.87
N GLY A 362 -16.83 11.69 -44.31
CA GLY A 362 -17.16 11.42 -45.71
C GLY A 362 -16.32 10.38 -46.43
N ASP A 363 -16.97 9.31 -46.86
CA ASP A 363 -17.30 9.14 -48.28
C ASP A 363 -18.72 8.57 -48.43
#